data_AF-A0A7Z2V0X6-F1
#
_entry.id   AF-A0A7Z2V0X6-F1
#
_cell.length_a   1.000
_cell.length_b   1.000
_cell.length_c   1.000
_cell.angle_alpha   90.00
_cell.angle_beta   90.00
_cell.angle_gamma   90.00
#
_symmetry.space_group_name_H-M   'P 1'
#
loop_
_entity.id
_entity.type
_entity.pdbx_description
1 polymer ?
#
loop_
_entity_poly.entity_id
_entity_poly.type
_entity_poly.pdbx_seq_one_letter_code
_entity_poly.pdbx_strand_id
1 'polypeptide(L)'
;MHNPELSLTGKLDNGLSKGFNLILSALKTGFIWLSGLMMIALLPVLVFEYGDGLADLSRIEWAFMVLMGLLIWRHVRYCRHFGLGFLRGFSRLLIYQGLLMIVEVVLIGLVASVLVGTQSVDTATDHLREFMQALMMDDPVSKILGFSLILFATYLAAPSSHRLPRTKPATEPRFRPEIHSATPTTEPGL
;
A
#
# COMPACT_ATOMS: atom_id res chain seq x y z
N MET A 1 -16.79 -31.71 25.54
CA MET A 1 -16.54 -30.98 24.27
C MET A 1 -15.33 -31.61 23.62
N HIS A 2 -15.55 -32.45 22.59
CA HIS A 2 -14.49 -33.15 21.87
C HIS A 2 -13.83 -32.15 20.91
N ASN A 3 -12.54 -31.88 21.07
CA ASN A 3 -11.76 -31.21 20.03
C ASN A 3 -11.58 -32.21 18.88
N PRO A 4 -12.08 -31.95 17.66
CA PRO A 4 -11.77 -32.79 16.52
C PRO A 4 -10.29 -32.56 16.20
N GLU A 5 -9.43 -33.49 16.59
CA GLU A 5 -8.04 -33.49 16.15
C GLU A 5 -8.05 -33.59 14.62
N LEU A 6 -7.70 -32.49 13.96
CA LEU A 6 -7.54 -32.44 12.51
C LEU A 6 -6.61 -33.58 12.10
N SER A 7 -7.14 -34.46 11.22
CA SER A 7 -6.37 -35.49 10.52
C SER A 7 -5.05 -34.92 10.01
N LEU A 8 -4.00 -35.73 9.97
CA LEU A 8 -2.65 -35.35 9.52
C LEU A 8 -2.69 -34.68 8.15
N THR A 9 -3.61 -35.11 7.28
CA THR A 9 -3.93 -34.51 5.98
C THR A 9 -4.48 -33.09 6.11
N GLY A 10 -5.36 -32.82 7.09
CA GLY A 10 -5.91 -31.49 7.35
C GLY A 10 -4.90 -30.51 7.96
N LYS A 11 -3.92 -31.00 8.73
CA LYS A 11 -2.79 -30.16 9.18
C LYS A 11 -1.86 -29.80 8.02
N LEU A 12 -1.62 -30.73 7.10
CA LEU A 12 -0.83 -30.50 5.89
C LEU A 12 -1.50 -29.47 4.97
N ASP A 13 -2.79 -29.66 4.68
CA ASP A 13 -3.57 -28.76 3.80
C ASP A 13 -3.66 -27.33 4.36
N ASN A 14 -3.89 -27.20 5.68
CA ASN A 14 -3.88 -25.90 6.34
C ASN A 14 -2.48 -25.25 6.34
N GLY A 15 -1.43 -26.05 6.48
CA GLY A 15 -0.04 -25.59 6.36
C GLY A 15 0.27 -25.10 4.95
N LEU A 16 -0.13 -25.86 3.93
CA LEU A 16 0.05 -25.53 2.53
C LEU A 16 -0.72 -24.26 2.15
N SER A 17 -1.98 -24.16 2.57
CA SER A 17 -2.82 -22.98 2.36
C SER A 17 -2.23 -21.72 3.02
N LYS A 18 -1.69 -21.84 4.24
CA LYS A 18 -1.00 -20.73 4.92
C LYS A 18 0.29 -20.35 4.20
N GLY A 19 1.07 -21.33 3.76
CA GLY A 19 2.30 -21.11 3.00
C GLY A 19 2.01 -20.41 1.67
N PHE A 20 1.01 -20.88 0.93
CA PHE A 20 0.60 -20.28 -0.33
C PHE A 20 0.09 -18.85 -0.14
N ASN A 21 -0.74 -18.61 0.88
CA ASN A 21 -1.19 -17.25 1.21
C ASN A 21 -0.03 -16.33 1.63
N LEU A 22 0.96 -16.85 2.35
CA LEU A 22 2.16 -16.08 2.70
C LEU A 22 2.95 -15.69 1.45
N ILE A 23 3.18 -16.64 0.55
CA ILE A 23 3.90 -16.43 -0.72
C ILE A 23 3.15 -15.42 -1.59
N LEU A 24 1.85 -15.59 -1.78
CA LEU A 24 1.01 -14.66 -2.54
C LEU A 24 1.00 -13.26 -1.92
N SER A 25 0.92 -13.17 -0.59
CA SER A 25 0.96 -11.88 0.10
C SER A 25 2.33 -11.20 -0.05
N ALA A 26 3.41 -11.96 0.03
CA ALA A 26 4.76 -11.45 -0.17
C ALA A 26 4.97 -11.00 -1.62
N LEU A 27 4.54 -11.81 -2.60
CA LEU A 27 4.61 -11.49 -4.02
C LEU A 27 3.81 -10.24 -4.37
N LYS A 28 2.57 -10.15 -3.89
CA LYS A 28 1.72 -8.96 -4.02
C LYS A 28 2.43 -7.72 -3.47
N THR A 29 2.94 -7.80 -2.25
CA THR A 29 3.61 -6.67 -1.60
C THR A 29 4.88 -6.28 -2.35
N GLY A 30 5.66 -7.27 -2.82
CA GLY A 30 6.85 -7.05 -3.64
C GLY A 30 6.52 -6.37 -4.96
N PHE A 31 5.47 -6.80 -5.66
CA PHE A 31 5.02 -6.18 -6.91
C PHE A 31 4.61 -4.72 -6.72
N ILE A 32 3.79 -4.43 -5.68
CA ILE A 32 3.41 -3.05 -5.34
C ILE A 32 4.63 -2.20 -4.97
N TRP A 33 5.58 -2.78 -4.24
CA TRP A 33 6.78 -2.07 -3.85
C TRP A 33 7.67 -1.74 -5.06
N LEU A 34 7.84 -2.71 -5.98
CA LEU A 34 8.61 -2.53 -7.22
C LEU A 34 7.95 -1.52 -8.17
N SER A 35 6.62 -1.53 -8.30
CA SER A 35 5.93 -0.53 -9.12
C SER A 35 6.13 0.88 -8.58
N GLY A 36 6.09 1.05 -7.26
CA GLY A 36 6.42 2.32 -6.61
C GLY A 36 7.86 2.76 -6.86
N LEU A 37 8.81 1.81 -6.81
CA LEU A 37 10.22 2.09 -7.11
C LEU A 37 10.40 2.55 -8.56
N MET A 38 9.75 1.87 -9.48
CA MET A 38 9.76 2.20 -10.90
C MET A 38 9.21 3.61 -11.15
N MET A 39 8.10 3.98 -10.53
CA MET A 39 7.52 5.33 -10.62
C MET A 39 8.50 6.41 -10.17
N ILE A 40 9.16 6.22 -9.03
CA ILE A 40 10.16 7.20 -8.55
C ILE A 40 11.38 7.25 -9.48
N ALA A 41 11.81 6.10 -10.02
CA ALA A 41 12.95 6.02 -10.93
C ALA A 41 12.68 6.68 -12.30
N LEU A 42 11.44 6.67 -12.78
CA LEU A 42 11.01 7.30 -14.03
C LEU A 42 10.78 8.80 -13.90
N LEU A 43 10.59 9.30 -12.67
CA LEU A 43 10.24 10.69 -12.39
C LEU A 43 11.26 11.71 -12.94
N PRO A 44 12.59 11.49 -12.89
CA PRO A 44 13.55 12.38 -13.54
C PRO A 44 13.40 12.41 -15.06
N VAL A 45 13.10 11.28 -15.70
CA VAL A 45 12.88 11.22 -17.16
C VAL A 45 11.64 12.03 -17.53
N LEU A 46 10.60 11.97 -16.69
CA LEU A 46 9.35 12.70 -16.89
C LEU A 46 9.49 14.23 -16.69
N VAL A 47 10.39 14.65 -15.80
CA VAL A 47 10.60 16.07 -15.46
C VAL A 47 11.67 16.73 -16.35
N PHE A 48 12.68 15.98 -16.78
CA PHE A 48 13.80 16.48 -17.61
C PHE A 48 13.68 15.99 -19.06
N GLU A 49 12.48 16.13 -19.62
CA GLU A 49 12.11 15.57 -20.93
C GLU A 49 13.05 16.00 -22.06
N TYR A 50 13.54 17.24 -22.03
CA TYR A 50 14.36 17.81 -23.10
C TYR A 50 15.88 17.74 -22.85
N GLY A 51 16.33 17.16 -21.73
CA GLY A 51 17.76 16.91 -21.48
C GLY A 51 18.63 18.14 -21.19
N ASP A 52 18.13 19.37 -21.39
CA ASP A 52 18.82 20.64 -21.08
C ASP A 52 18.82 20.98 -19.58
N GLY A 53 18.41 20.03 -18.74
CA GLY A 53 18.50 20.11 -17.29
C GLY A 53 17.54 21.14 -16.68
N LEU A 54 17.98 21.87 -15.66
CA LEU A 54 17.12 22.75 -14.86
C LEU A 54 16.64 24.02 -15.60
N ALA A 55 17.30 24.37 -16.70
CA ALA A 55 17.03 25.60 -17.45
C ALA A 55 15.76 25.51 -18.31
N ASP A 56 15.35 24.29 -18.66
CA ASP A 56 14.23 24.04 -19.58
C ASP A 56 12.96 23.55 -18.86
N LEU A 57 12.92 23.65 -17.53
CA LEU A 57 11.69 23.32 -16.80
C LEU A 57 10.61 24.36 -17.05
N SER A 58 9.46 23.88 -17.48
CA SER A 58 8.22 24.62 -17.46
C SER A 58 7.86 25.10 -16.04
N ARG A 59 7.00 26.13 -15.96
CA ARG A 59 6.51 26.64 -14.67
C ARG A 59 5.79 25.57 -13.84
N ILE A 60 5.14 24.61 -14.52
CA ILE A 60 4.41 23.51 -13.89
C ILE A 60 5.37 22.51 -13.25
N GLU A 61 6.45 22.14 -13.96
CA GLU A 61 7.49 21.25 -13.42
C GLU A 61 8.20 21.88 -12.22
N TRP A 62 8.46 23.19 -12.26
CA TRP A 62 8.98 23.92 -11.10
C TRP A 62 8.03 23.87 -9.91
N ALA A 63 6.74 24.13 -10.13
CA ALA A 63 5.74 24.05 -9.07
C ALA A 63 5.63 22.64 -8.49
N PHE A 64 5.65 21.61 -9.34
CA PHE A 64 5.67 20.21 -8.94
C PHE A 64 6.89 19.88 -8.10
N MET A 65 8.11 20.27 -8.53
CA MET A 65 9.35 20.01 -7.79
C MET A 65 9.34 20.63 -6.39
N VAL A 66 8.90 21.88 -6.28
CA VAL A 66 8.78 22.57 -4.98
C VAL A 66 7.77 21.85 -4.08
N LEU A 67 6.59 21.53 -4.62
CA LEU A 67 5.54 20.88 -3.83
C LEU A 67 5.92 19.46 -3.41
N MET A 68 6.57 18.72 -4.31
CA MET A 68 7.14 17.40 -4.03
C MET A 68 8.18 17.48 -2.91
N GLY A 69 9.10 18.46 -2.97
CA GLY A 69 10.09 18.70 -1.92
C GLY A 69 9.44 18.96 -0.55
N LEU A 70 8.40 19.81 -0.50
CA LEU A 70 7.64 20.08 0.72
C LEU A 70 6.93 18.84 1.27
N LEU A 71 6.34 18.03 0.39
CA LEU A 71 5.66 16.79 0.75
C LEU A 71 6.63 15.72 1.28
N ILE A 72 7.80 15.57 0.65
CA ILE A 72 8.87 14.69 1.12
C ILE A 72 9.39 15.17 2.47
N TRP A 73 9.64 16.47 2.63
CA TRP A 73 10.06 17.04 3.90
C TRP A 73 9.03 16.78 5.01
N ARG A 74 7.74 17.00 4.72
CA ARG A 74 6.64 16.67 5.63
C ARG A 74 6.63 15.19 5.97
N HIS A 75 6.76 14.30 4.97
CA HIS A 75 6.81 12.85 5.16
C HIS A 75 7.95 12.43 6.10
N VAL A 76 9.18 12.91 5.84
CA VAL A 76 10.36 12.62 6.66
C VAL A 76 10.17 13.14 8.09
N ARG A 77 9.67 14.37 8.25
CA ARG A 77 9.41 14.96 9.56
C ARG A 77 8.39 14.14 10.35
N TYR A 78 7.32 13.70 9.70
CA TYR A 78 6.30 12.86 10.30
C TYR A 78 6.85 11.47 10.63
N CYS A 79 7.62 10.84 9.74
CA CYS A 79 8.29 9.57 10.05
C CYS A 79 9.18 9.68 11.29
N ARG A 80 9.95 10.77 11.43
CA ARG A 80 10.75 11.06 12.63
C ARG A 80 9.88 11.26 13.87
N HIS A 81 8.79 12.02 13.76
CA HIS A 81 7.87 12.27 14.86
C HIS A 81 7.22 10.98 15.39
N PHE A 82 6.84 10.06 14.49
CA PHE A 82 6.22 8.78 14.85
C PHE A 82 7.22 7.65 15.11
N GLY A 83 8.53 7.94 15.16
CA GLY A 83 9.57 6.93 15.42
C GLY A 83 9.70 5.84 14.34
N LEU A 84 9.25 6.12 13.12
CA LEU A 84 9.41 5.22 11.98
C LEU A 84 10.83 5.37 11.43
N GLY A 85 11.60 4.28 11.43
CA GLY A 85 12.94 4.25 10.82
C GLY A 85 12.90 4.62 9.33
N PHE A 86 14.02 5.16 8.82
CA PHE A 86 14.14 5.66 7.45
C PHE A 86 13.66 4.66 6.39
N LEU A 87 14.13 3.41 6.45
CA LEU A 87 13.75 2.35 5.51
C LEU A 87 12.25 2.05 5.53
N ARG A 88 11.62 2.13 6.71
CA ARG A 88 10.18 1.87 6.86
C ARG A 88 9.35 3.03 6.33
N GLY A 89 9.82 4.27 6.53
CA GLY A 89 9.22 5.46 5.93
C GLY A 89 9.33 5.46 4.40
N PHE A 90 10.49 5.06 3.87
CA PHE A 90 10.72 4.95 2.43
C PHE A 90 9.90 3.82 1.81
N SER A 91 9.89 2.63 2.42
CA SER A 91 9.05 1.51 1.97
C SER A 91 7.57 1.88 1.94
N ARG A 92 7.09 2.65 2.93
CA ARG A 92 5.73 3.18 2.93
C ARG A 92 5.48 4.09 1.73
N LEU A 93 6.38 5.02 1.45
CA LEU A 93 6.28 5.90 0.28
C LEU A 93 6.15 5.08 -1.03
N LEU A 94 7.02 4.09 -1.21
CA LEU A 94 6.97 3.20 -2.38
C LEU A 94 5.65 2.45 -2.48
N ILE A 95 5.13 1.92 -1.38
CA ILE A 95 3.85 1.19 -1.39
C ILE A 95 2.71 2.09 -1.85
N TYR A 96 2.63 3.34 -1.40
CA TYR A 96 1.57 4.26 -1.81
C TYR A 96 1.71 4.70 -3.27
N GLN A 97 2.94 4.95 -3.74
CA GLN A 97 3.20 5.25 -5.16
C GLN A 97 2.80 4.07 -6.05
N GLY A 98 3.24 2.86 -5.70
CA GLY A 98 2.92 1.66 -6.46
C GLY A 98 1.43 1.30 -6.43
N LEU A 99 0.73 1.58 -5.32
CA LEU A 99 -0.70 1.38 -5.22
C LEU A 99 -1.47 2.32 -6.16
N LEU A 100 -1.14 3.62 -6.17
CA LEU A 100 -1.79 4.56 -7.09
C LEU A 100 -1.48 4.22 -8.54
N MET A 101 -0.26 3.81 -8.86
CA MET A 101 0.08 3.36 -10.20
C MET A 101 -0.78 2.16 -10.64
N ILE A 102 -0.99 1.18 -9.76
CA ILE A 102 -1.87 0.05 -10.06
C ILE A 102 -3.32 0.53 -10.27
N VAL A 103 -3.81 1.45 -9.44
CA VAL A 103 -5.16 2.03 -9.59
C VAL A 103 -5.30 2.74 -10.94
N GLU A 104 -4.30 3.50 -11.34
CA GLU A 104 -4.25 4.19 -12.63
C GLU A 104 -4.28 3.19 -13.80
N VAL A 105 -3.42 2.17 -13.78
CA VAL A 105 -3.40 1.12 -14.82
C VAL A 105 -4.73 0.36 -14.88
N VAL A 106 -5.33 0.05 -13.74
CA VAL A 106 -6.65 -0.59 -13.67
C VAL A 106 -7.73 0.31 -14.26
N LEU A 107 -7.69 1.61 -13.99
CA LEU A 107 -8.64 2.58 -14.55
C LEU A 107 -8.50 2.68 -16.07
N ILE A 108 -7.26 2.79 -16.57
CA ILE A 108 -6.95 2.80 -18.01
C ILE A 108 -7.48 1.51 -18.67
N GLY A 109 -7.19 0.35 -18.07
CA GLY A 109 -7.67 -0.94 -18.57
C GLY A 109 -9.20 -1.06 -18.57
N LEU A 110 -9.86 -0.51 -17.55
CA LEU A 110 -11.32 -0.50 -17.48
C LEU A 110 -11.93 0.35 -18.61
N VAL A 111 -11.40 1.56 -18.83
CA VAL A 111 -11.83 2.44 -19.94
C VAL A 111 -11.61 1.74 -21.29
N ALA A 112 -10.43 1.14 -21.50
CA ALA A 112 -10.13 0.38 -22.71
C ALA A 112 -11.09 -0.80 -22.90
N SER A 113 -11.45 -1.51 -21.84
CA SER A 113 -12.39 -2.64 -21.92
C SER A 113 -13.81 -2.19 -22.31
N VAL A 114 -14.27 -1.03 -21.83
CA VAL A 114 -15.58 -0.46 -22.20
C VAL A 114 -15.59 -0.02 -23.66
N LEU A 115 -14.52 0.59 -24.14
CA LEU A 115 -14.38 0.99 -25.55
C LEU A 115 -14.49 -0.22 -26.50
N VAL A 116 -13.86 -1.34 -26.14
CA VAL A 116 -13.96 -2.58 -26.94
C VAL A 116 -15.33 -3.25 -26.81
N GLY A 117 -15.91 -3.27 -25.60
CA GLY A 117 -17.15 -3.99 -25.33
C GLY A 117 -18.42 -3.36 -25.89
N THR A 118 -18.38 -2.09 -26.31
CA THR A 118 -19.57 -1.34 -26.74
C THR A 118 -19.72 -1.20 -28.26
N GLN A 119 -18.76 -1.70 -29.05
CA GLN A 119 -18.69 -1.42 -30.49
C GLN A 119 -18.38 -2.66 -31.35
N SER A 120 -18.53 -2.52 -32.67
CA SER A 120 -18.13 -3.57 -33.62
C SER A 120 -16.61 -3.71 -33.63
N VAL A 121 -16.11 -4.91 -33.94
CA VAL A 121 -14.67 -5.25 -33.81
C VAL A 121 -13.76 -4.27 -34.55
N ASP A 122 -14.15 -3.82 -35.76
CA ASP A 122 -13.34 -2.89 -36.57
C ASP A 122 -13.29 -1.47 -35.97
N THR A 123 -14.39 -0.98 -35.40
CA THR A 123 -14.44 0.36 -34.78
C THR A 123 -13.79 0.37 -33.39
N ALA A 124 -13.90 -0.73 -32.65
CA ALA A 124 -13.25 -0.91 -31.36
C ALA A 124 -11.72 -0.82 -31.45
N THR A 125 -11.11 -1.39 -32.50
CA THR A 125 -9.65 -1.34 -32.70
C THR A 125 -9.14 0.07 -32.99
N ASP A 126 -9.89 0.85 -33.78
CA ASP A 126 -9.51 2.21 -34.12
C ASP A 126 -9.59 3.12 -32.89
N HIS A 127 -10.68 3.06 -32.12
CA HIS A 127 -10.81 3.86 -30.90
C HIS A 127 -9.85 3.45 -29.78
N LEU A 128 -9.52 2.15 -29.65
CA LEU A 128 -8.48 1.73 -28.70
C LEU A 128 -7.12 2.32 -29.11
N ARG A 129 -6.80 2.32 -30.40
CA ARG A 129 -5.57 2.92 -30.91
C ARG A 129 -5.53 4.44 -30.68
N GLU A 130 -6.63 5.15 -30.98
CA GLU A 130 -6.75 6.59 -30.70
C GLU A 130 -6.61 6.90 -29.21
N PHE A 131 -7.26 6.10 -28.34
CA PHE A 131 -7.17 6.24 -26.90
C PHE A 131 -5.73 6.01 -26.40
N MET A 132 -5.06 4.94 -26.86
CA MET A 132 -3.66 4.67 -26.53
C MET A 132 -2.73 5.77 -27.05
N GLN A 133 -3.00 6.32 -28.23
CA GLN A 133 -2.25 7.44 -28.78
C GLN A 133 -2.46 8.72 -27.96
N ALA A 134 -3.69 8.99 -27.50
CA ALA A 134 -3.99 10.11 -26.61
C ALA A 134 -3.31 9.96 -25.23
N LEU A 135 -3.22 8.74 -24.70
CA LEU A 135 -2.46 8.42 -23.48
C LEU A 135 -0.95 8.64 -23.64
N MET A 136 -0.43 8.42 -24.85
CA MET A 136 1.00 8.57 -25.17
C MET A 136 1.38 9.98 -25.65
N MET A 137 0.41 10.81 -26.03
CA MET A 137 0.67 12.21 -26.36
C MET A 137 1.02 12.98 -25.08
N ASP A 138 2.09 13.76 -25.17
CA ASP A 138 2.52 14.70 -24.13
C ASP A 138 1.58 15.93 -24.10
N ASP A 139 0.31 15.67 -23.76
CA ASP A 139 -0.66 16.72 -23.49
C ASP A 139 -0.37 17.32 -22.11
N PRO A 140 -0.30 18.66 -21.94
CA PRO A 140 -0.16 19.29 -20.63
C PRO A 140 -1.17 18.77 -19.59
N VAL A 141 -2.37 18.34 -19.99
CA VAL A 141 -3.37 17.79 -19.07
C VAL A 141 -2.94 16.44 -18.49
N SER A 142 -2.43 15.52 -19.32
CA SER A 142 -1.99 14.20 -18.86
C SER A 142 -0.77 14.34 -17.92
N LYS A 143 0.14 15.25 -18.23
CA LYS A 143 1.30 15.60 -17.40
C LYS A 143 0.90 16.16 -16.03
N ILE A 144 -0.06 17.10 -15.99
CA ILE A 144 -0.62 17.64 -14.73
C ILE A 144 -1.28 16.53 -13.90
N LEU A 145 -2.03 15.63 -14.55
CA LEU A 145 -2.73 14.56 -13.86
C LEU A 145 -1.75 13.55 -13.27
N GLY A 146 -0.70 13.17 -14.01
CA GLY A 146 0.39 12.33 -13.52
C GLY A 146 1.14 12.95 -12.34
N PHE A 147 1.54 14.22 -12.44
CA PHE A 147 2.14 14.96 -11.34
C PHE A 147 1.23 15.02 -10.11
N SER A 148 -0.07 15.29 -10.31
CA SER A 148 -1.05 15.36 -9.23
C SER A 148 -1.21 14.03 -8.52
N LEU A 149 -1.26 12.91 -9.26
CA LEU A 149 -1.31 11.56 -8.69
C LEU A 149 -0.07 11.26 -7.85
N ILE A 150 1.12 11.58 -8.37
CA ILE A 150 2.38 11.38 -7.66
C ILE A 150 2.40 12.20 -6.35
N LEU A 151 2.02 13.47 -6.41
CA LEU A 151 1.94 14.34 -5.23
C LEU A 151 0.91 13.81 -4.23
N PHE A 152 -0.24 13.33 -4.71
CA PHE A 152 -1.28 12.75 -3.88
C PHE A 152 -0.82 11.46 -3.19
N ALA A 153 -0.11 10.56 -3.87
CA ALA A 153 0.51 9.39 -3.26
C ALA A 153 1.51 9.78 -2.17
N THR A 154 2.38 10.75 -2.44
CA THR A 154 3.33 11.27 -1.46
C THR A 154 2.61 11.91 -0.27
N TYR A 155 1.48 12.57 -0.51
CA TYR A 155 0.65 13.12 0.54
C TYR A 155 0.04 12.02 1.45
N LEU A 156 -0.50 10.96 0.86
CA LEU A 156 -1.09 9.84 1.60
C LEU A 156 -0.05 8.95 2.30
N ALA A 157 1.18 8.94 1.80
CA ALA A 157 2.28 8.17 2.39
C ALA A 157 2.65 8.62 3.80
N ALA A 158 2.41 9.89 4.14
CA ALA A 158 2.75 10.43 5.45
C ALA A 158 1.99 9.71 6.58
N PRO A 159 2.68 9.32 7.66
CA PRO A 159 2.04 8.64 8.79
C PRO A 159 1.10 9.58 9.54
N SER A 160 -0.20 9.30 9.54
CA SER A 160 -1.23 10.16 10.18
C SER A 160 -1.65 9.73 11.58
N SER A 161 -1.17 8.60 12.11
CA SER A 161 -1.54 8.12 13.44
C SER A 161 -0.45 7.25 14.07
N HIS A 162 -0.31 7.34 15.39
CA HIS A 162 0.44 6.36 16.18
C HIS A 162 -0.26 5.01 16.03
N ARG A 163 0.38 4.06 15.33
CA ARG A 163 0.01 2.66 15.56
C ARG A 163 0.35 2.37 17.01
N LEU A 164 -0.66 2.36 17.88
CA LEU A 164 -0.54 1.79 19.22
C LEU A 164 0.14 0.42 19.06
N PRO A 165 1.16 0.11 19.88
CA PRO A 165 1.75 -1.21 19.88
C PRO A 165 0.62 -2.23 19.93
N ARG A 166 0.62 -3.20 19.01
CA ARG A 166 -0.31 -4.32 19.07
C ARG A 166 0.01 -5.05 20.37
N THR A 167 -0.68 -4.71 21.45
CA THR A 167 -0.60 -5.41 22.72
C THR A 167 -0.89 -6.85 22.37
N LYS A 168 0.13 -7.71 22.47
CA LYS A 168 -0.08 -9.16 22.51
C LYS A 168 -1.22 -9.36 23.51
N PRO A 169 -2.32 -10.07 23.18
CA PRO A 169 -3.35 -10.35 24.17
C PRO A 169 -2.60 -10.95 25.36
N ALA A 170 -2.67 -10.25 26.50
CA ALA A 170 -2.08 -10.71 27.73
C ALA A 170 -2.63 -12.13 27.93
N THR A 171 -1.74 -13.11 27.97
CA THR A 171 -2.09 -14.44 28.44
C THR A 171 -2.76 -14.24 29.79
N GLU A 172 -4.07 -14.49 29.85
CA GLU A 172 -4.83 -14.42 31.09
C GLU A 172 -4.07 -15.22 32.16
N PRO A 173 -3.81 -14.64 33.34
CA PRO A 173 -3.27 -15.41 34.44
C PRO A 173 -4.28 -16.51 34.77
N ARG A 174 -3.87 -17.74 34.47
CA ARG A 174 -4.52 -18.99 34.86
C ARG A 174 -5.04 -18.87 36.28
N PHE A 175 -6.36 -18.72 36.41
CA PHE A 175 -7.08 -18.68 37.68
C PHE A 175 -6.64 -19.90 38.50
N ARG A 176 -5.91 -19.65 39.59
CA ARG A 176 -5.49 -20.67 40.54
C ARG A 176 -6.73 -20.99 41.38
N PRO A 177 -7.29 -22.21 41.35
CA PRO A 177 -8.42 -22.51 42.20
C PRO A 177 -7.95 -22.45 43.66
N GLU A 178 -8.51 -21.51 44.42
CA GLU A 178 -8.47 -21.54 45.87
C GLU A 178 -9.15 -22.82 46.32
N ILE A 179 -8.37 -23.72 46.89
CA ILE A 179 -8.86 -24.93 47.52
C ILE A 179 -9.58 -24.47 48.80
N HIS A 180 -10.90 -24.62 48.81
CA HIS A 180 -11.70 -24.62 50.02
C HIS A 180 -11.16 -25.69 50.98
N SER A 181 -10.47 -25.30 52.03
CA SER A 181 -10.36 -26.10 53.25
C SER A 181 -11.39 -25.57 54.24
N ALA A 182 -12.57 -26.17 54.20
CA ALA A 182 -13.51 -26.16 55.31
C ALA A 182 -12.82 -26.76 56.54
N THR A 183 -12.86 -26.05 57.67
CA THR A 183 -12.58 -26.64 58.99
C THR A 183 -13.75 -26.26 59.90
N PRO A 184 -14.56 -27.22 60.40
CA PRO A 184 -15.56 -26.96 61.40
C PRO A 184 -14.97 -27.21 62.80
N THR A 185 -15.08 -26.26 63.73
CA THR A 185 -14.85 -26.52 65.17
C THR A 185 -15.53 -25.43 66.01
N THR A 186 -16.80 -25.64 66.40
CA THR A 186 -17.28 -25.89 67.78
C THR A 186 -17.16 -24.70 68.75
N GLU A 187 -18.27 -24.01 69.00
CA GLU A 187 -18.61 -23.40 70.30
C GLU A 187 -19.03 -24.52 71.27
N PRO A 188 -18.81 -24.45 72.60
CA PRO A 188 -19.48 -23.44 73.45
C PRO A 188 -18.72 -22.95 74.72
N GLY A 189 -19.18 -21.82 75.27
CA GLY A 189 -19.25 -21.62 76.74
C GLY A 189 -18.47 -20.45 77.31
N LEU A 190 -19.17 -19.34 77.59
CA LEU A 190 -19.27 -18.66 78.90
C LEU A 190 -20.33 -17.56 78.88
#